data_AF-A0A925MQT5-F1
#
_entry.id   AF-A0A925MQT5-F1
#
_cell.length_a   1.000
_cell.length_b   1.000
_cell.length_c   1.000
_cell.angle_alpha   90.00
_cell.angle_beta   90.00
_cell.angle_gamma   90.00
#
_symmetry.space_group_name_H-M   'P 1'
#
loop_
_entity.id
_entity.type
_entity.pdbx_description
1 polymer ?
#
loop_
_entity_poly.entity_id
_entity_poly.type
_entity_poly.pdbx_seq_one_letter_code
_entity_poly.pdbx_strand_id
1 'polypeptide(L)'
;MGELQTRHLSEPAATHAHLEHFFNQHTQRWQRAGFHSQFDDPAQREFFQRLTDTLGSRGWLRFSTVSVGEQMLAYHFGFDYGGRLTWYKPAFNPRYADHSPGLVLIQALIQEALRTGRDEFDLTVGAEPFKLRFSNLVRSNAYVSVFHGRGRYTVAMALHYLRALARSIVRPVRGKWRALRAGSRSMKQLKQ
;
A
#
# COMPACT_ATOMS: atom_id res chain seq x y z
N MET A 1 -20.56 -14.22 -15.55
CA MET A 1 -19.69 -13.76 -14.44
C MET A 1 -18.53 -14.74 -14.35
N GLY A 2 -17.28 -14.28 -14.47
CA GLY A 2 -16.11 -15.16 -14.38
C GLY A 2 -15.79 -15.52 -12.93
N GLU A 3 -15.08 -16.62 -12.74
CA GLU A 3 -14.59 -17.06 -11.42
C GLU A 3 -13.42 -16.18 -10.95
N LEU A 4 -13.35 -15.94 -9.64
CA LEU A 4 -12.26 -15.20 -9.03
C LEU A 4 -11.05 -16.12 -8.84
N GLN A 5 -9.93 -15.75 -9.45
CA GLN A 5 -8.69 -16.52 -9.37
C GLN A 5 -7.65 -15.73 -8.58
N THR A 6 -7.03 -16.40 -7.60
CA THR A 6 -5.85 -15.87 -6.91
C THR A 6 -4.64 -16.69 -7.34
N ARG A 7 -3.55 -16.02 -7.72
CA ARG A 7 -2.28 -16.70 -8.05
C ARG A 7 -1.15 -16.12 -7.25
N HIS A 8 -0.20 -16.97 -6.90
CA HIS A 8 1.09 -16.56 -6.37
C HIS A 8 2.17 -16.83 -7.42
N LEU A 9 2.93 -15.80 -7.75
CA LEU A 9 4.07 -15.86 -8.66
C LEU A 9 5.34 -15.78 -7.81
N SER A 10 6.00 -16.94 -7.65
CA SER A 10 7.30 -17.05 -6.97
C SER A 10 8.47 -16.95 -7.93
N GLU A 11 8.26 -17.35 -9.20
CA GLU A 11 9.32 -17.34 -10.21
C GLU A 11 9.60 -15.92 -10.71
N PRO A 12 10.87 -15.49 -10.78
CA PRO A 12 11.23 -14.16 -11.27
C PRO A 12 10.69 -13.87 -12.67
N ALA A 13 10.85 -14.81 -13.62
CA ALA A 13 10.41 -14.64 -15.00
C ALA A 13 8.89 -14.40 -15.10
N ALA A 14 8.09 -15.20 -14.39
CA ALA A 14 6.64 -15.03 -14.33
C ALA A 14 6.26 -13.69 -13.68
N THR A 15 6.97 -13.27 -12.63
CA THR A 15 6.70 -12.00 -11.95
C THR A 15 7.01 -10.79 -12.83
N HIS A 16 8.13 -10.81 -13.57
CA HIS A 16 8.52 -9.73 -14.47
C HIS A 16 7.44 -9.41 -15.51
N ALA A 17 6.75 -10.42 -16.03
CA ALA A 17 5.63 -10.25 -16.97
C ALA A 17 4.46 -9.41 -16.39
N HIS A 18 4.38 -9.29 -15.07
CA HIS A 18 3.32 -8.55 -14.38
C HIS A 18 3.77 -7.24 -13.72
N LEU A 19 5.07 -6.97 -13.63
CA LEU A 19 5.57 -5.79 -12.92
C LEU A 19 5.07 -4.48 -13.53
N GLU A 20 5.03 -4.38 -14.85
CA GLU A 20 4.53 -3.17 -15.51
C GLU A 20 3.05 -2.92 -15.17
N HIS A 21 2.23 -3.97 -15.21
CA HIS A 21 0.82 -3.88 -14.83
C HIS A 21 0.64 -3.49 -13.36
N PHE A 22 1.45 -4.06 -12.46
CA PHE A 22 1.48 -3.70 -11.05
C PHE A 22 1.83 -2.22 -10.83
N PHE A 23 2.90 -1.72 -11.47
CA PHE A 23 3.31 -0.33 -11.39
C PHE A 23 2.21 0.60 -11.92
N ASN A 24 1.60 0.26 -13.05
CA ASN A 24 0.54 1.05 -13.67
C ASN A 24 -0.72 1.10 -12.77
N GLN A 25 -1.15 -0.02 -12.20
CA GLN A 25 -2.28 -0.03 -11.26
C GLN A 25 -1.98 0.80 -10.01
N HIS A 26 -0.76 0.70 -9.47
CA HIS A 26 -0.34 1.50 -8.33
C HIS A 26 -0.37 3.00 -8.68
N THR A 27 0.22 3.39 -9.81
CA THR A 27 0.22 4.79 -10.29
C THR A 27 -1.20 5.31 -10.49
N GLN A 28 -2.07 4.58 -11.19
CA GLN A 28 -3.45 5.00 -11.40
C GLN A 28 -4.23 5.19 -10.09
N ARG A 29 -4.04 4.27 -9.13
CA ARG A 29 -4.67 4.37 -7.80
C ARG A 29 -4.24 5.63 -7.07
N TRP A 30 -2.94 5.93 -7.05
CA TRP A 30 -2.40 7.10 -6.37
C TRP A 30 -2.82 8.42 -7.03
N GLN A 31 -2.81 8.46 -8.37
CA GLN A 31 -3.28 9.61 -9.13
C GLN A 31 -4.75 9.92 -8.85
N ARG A 32 -5.62 8.90 -8.81
CA ARG A 32 -7.04 9.09 -8.41
C ARG A 32 -7.21 9.60 -6.98
N ALA A 33 -6.28 9.25 -6.09
CA ALA A 33 -6.26 9.77 -4.72
C ALA A 33 -5.65 11.18 -4.62
N GLY A 34 -5.13 11.75 -5.72
CA GLY A 34 -4.52 13.08 -5.78
C GLY A 34 -3.07 13.13 -5.30
N PHE A 35 -2.34 12.01 -5.41
CA PHE A 35 -0.94 11.90 -5.00
C PHE A 35 -0.08 11.28 -6.12
N HIS A 36 1.23 11.55 -6.08
CA HIS A 36 2.20 10.90 -6.97
C HIS A 36 2.54 9.50 -6.45
N SER A 37 2.73 8.58 -7.39
CA SER A 37 3.20 7.24 -7.08
C SER A 37 4.72 7.22 -7.06
N GLN A 38 5.31 6.41 -6.17
CA GLN A 38 6.75 6.16 -6.22
C GLN A 38 7.17 5.58 -7.58
N PHE A 39 6.28 4.86 -8.27
CA PHE A 39 6.56 4.30 -9.59
C PHE A 39 6.41 5.31 -10.73
N ASP A 40 6.18 6.58 -10.42
CA ASP A 40 6.39 7.66 -11.39
C ASP A 40 7.90 7.92 -11.60
N ASP A 41 8.74 7.50 -10.63
CA ASP A 41 10.20 7.50 -10.74
C ASP A 41 10.69 6.18 -11.39
N PRO A 42 11.39 6.23 -12.55
CA PRO A 42 11.97 5.06 -13.20
C PRO A 42 12.94 4.27 -12.30
N ALA A 43 13.70 4.93 -11.42
CA ALA A 43 14.64 4.26 -10.53
C ALA A 43 13.92 3.35 -9.54
N GLN A 44 12.69 3.70 -9.13
CA GLN A 44 11.86 2.82 -8.30
C GLN A 44 11.37 1.60 -9.07
N ARG A 45 11.08 1.73 -10.37
CA ARG A 45 10.69 0.57 -11.19
C ARG A 45 11.87 -0.39 -11.36
N GLU A 46 13.05 0.12 -11.67
CA GLU A 46 14.28 -0.66 -11.78
C GLU A 46 14.62 -1.35 -10.45
N PHE A 47 14.48 -0.64 -9.32
CA PHE A 47 14.68 -1.22 -8.00
C PHE A 47 13.76 -2.44 -7.77
N PHE A 48 12.47 -2.35 -8.11
CA PHE A 48 11.54 -3.47 -7.94
C PHE A 48 11.80 -4.62 -8.92
N GLN A 49 12.30 -4.35 -10.12
CA GLN A 49 12.77 -5.39 -11.04
C GLN A 49 13.94 -6.18 -10.42
N ARG A 50 14.99 -5.48 -9.96
CA ARG A 50 16.15 -6.13 -9.33
C ARG A 50 15.80 -6.84 -8.01
N LEU A 51 14.86 -6.27 -7.26
CA LEU A 51 14.34 -6.87 -6.04
C LEU A 51 13.59 -8.18 -6.34
N THR A 52 12.85 -8.24 -7.44
CA THR A 52 12.16 -9.45 -7.91
C THR A 52 13.15 -10.58 -8.15
N ASP A 53 14.26 -10.32 -8.85
CA ASP A 53 15.29 -11.33 -9.10
C ASP A 53 15.95 -11.82 -7.81
N THR A 54 16.32 -10.87 -6.95
CA THR A 54 17.04 -11.16 -5.70
C THR A 54 16.18 -11.94 -4.71
N LEU A 55 14.90 -11.60 -4.58
CA LEU A 55 14.01 -12.26 -3.63
C LEU A 55 13.40 -13.52 -4.20
N GLY A 56 13.08 -13.55 -5.50
CA GLY A 56 12.53 -14.73 -6.15
C GLY A 56 13.51 -15.89 -6.15
N SER A 57 14.78 -15.64 -6.45
CA SER A 57 15.85 -16.66 -6.37
C SER A 57 16.07 -17.23 -4.97
N ARG A 58 15.67 -16.50 -3.91
CA ARG A 58 15.77 -16.93 -2.51
C ARG A 58 14.46 -17.53 -1.97
N GLY A 59 13.40 -17.57 -2.77
CA GLY A 59 12.07 -17.96 -2.31
C GLY A 59 11.43 -16.99 -1.31
N TRP A 60 11.96 -15.77 -1.21
CA TRP A 60 11.46 -14.74 -0.27
C TRP A 60 10.45 -13.80 -0.91
N LEU A 61 10.30 -13.84 -2.23
CA LEU A 61 9.33 -13.02 -2.95
C LEU A 61 7.93 -13.58 -2.76
N ARG A 62 6.99 -12.73 -2.32
CA ARG A 62 5.57 -13.02 -2.31
C ARG A 62 4.85 -12.06 -3.26
N PHE A 63 4.84 -12.37 -4.56
CA PHE A 63 4.07 -11.60 -5.53
C PHE A 63 2.74 -12.31 -5.81
N SER A 64 1.61 -11.65 -5.57
CA SER A 64 0.29 -12.29 -5.68
C SER A 64 -0.69 -11.44 -6.45
N THR A 65 -1.61 -12.11 -7.16
CA THR A 65 -2.57 -11.47 -8.06
C THR A 65 -3.99 -11.94 -7.75
N VAL A 66 -4.97 -11.08 -8.02
CA VAL A 66 -6.39 -11.44 -8.09
C VAL A 66 -6.92 -11.07 -9.47
N SER A 67 -7.58 -11.99 -10.15
CA SER A 67 -8.21 -11.75 -11.45
C SER A 67 -9.60 -12.35 -11.55
N VAL A 68 -10.37 -11.86 -12.52
CA VAL A 68 -11.64 -12.47 -12.97
C VAL A 68 -11.53 -12.60 -14.48
N GLY A 69 -11.45 -13.84 -14.98
CA GLY A 69 -11.05 -14.09 -16.37
C GLY A 69 -9.68 -13.46 -16.67
N GLU A 70 -9.60 -12.69 -17.75
CA GLU A 70 -8.38 -11.96 -18.15
C GLU A 70 -8.16 -10.65 -17.39
N GLN A 71 -9.16 -10.20 -16.60
CA GLN A 71 -9.09 -8.93 -15.92
C GLN A 71 -8.32 -9.03 -14.60
N MET A 72 -7.14 -8.43 -14.55
CA MET A 72 -6.38 -8.26 -13.32
C MET A 72 -7.01 -7.18 -12.43
N LEU A 73 -7.42 -7.57 -11.22
CA LEU A 73 -8.13 -6.73 -10.25
C LEU A 73 -7.18 -6.16 -9.20
N ALA A 74 -6.25 -6.96 -8.70
CA ALA A 74 -5.29 -6.53 -7.69
C ALA A 74 -3.96 -7.28 -7.80
N TYR A 75 -2.93 -6.62 -7.28
CA TYR A 75 -1.58 -7.11 -7.14
C TYR A 75 -1.08 -6.83 -5.72
N HIS A 76 -0.20 -7.68 -5.25
CA HIS A 76 0.56 -7.48 -4.02
C HIS A 76 2.01 -7.87 -4.29
N PHE A 77 2.91 -6.94 -4.00
CA PHE A 77 4.34 -7.22 -3.91
C PHE A 77 4.69 -7.27 -2.42
N GLY A 78 5.03 -8.46 -1.93
CA GLY A 78 5.40 -8.70 -0.54
C GLY A 78 6.50 -9.71 -0.37
N PHE A 79 6.64 -10.17 0.87
CA PHE A 79 7.76 -11.01 1.29
C PHE A 79 7.27 -12.21 2.10
N ASP A 80 7.97 -13.33 1.98
CA ASP A 80 7.79 -14.53 2.81
C ASP A 80 9.14 -14.89 3.43
N TYR A 81 9.33 -14.54 4.71
CA TYR A 81 10.61 -14.67 5.38
C TYR A 81 10.42 -14.94 6.88
N GLY A 82 11.17 -15.91 7.43
CA GLY A 82 11.17 -16.20 8.86
C GLY A 82 9.79 -16.55 9.42
N GLY A 83 8.99 -17.32 8.69
CA GLY A 83 7.62 -17.69 9.09
C GLY A 83 6.58 -16.57 8.93
N ARG A 84 6.96 -15.42 8.33
CA ARG A 84 6.10 -14.24 8.21
C ARG A 84 5.85 -13.84 6.76
N LEU A 85 4.57 -13.69 6.41
CA LEU A 85 4.14 -13.10 5.14
C LEU A 85 3.88 -11.60 5.34
N THR A 86 4.59 -10.74 4.59
CA THR A 86 4.55 -9.28 4.76
C THR A 86 3.75 -8.57 3.66
N TRP A 87 2.78 -7.75 4.06
CA TRP A 87 1.93 -6.91 3.19
C TRP A 87 2.61 -5.60 2.79
N TYR A 88 3.63 -5.67 1.93
CA TYR A 88 4.48 -4.51 1.63
C TYR A 88 3.86 -3.49 0.66
N LYS A 89 3.58 -3.87 -0.59
CA LYS A 89 3.09 -2.94 -1.62
C LYS A 89 1.88 -3.49 -2.39
N PRO A 90 0.66 -3.07 -2.04
CA PRO A 90 -0.53 -3.44 -2.78
C PRO A 90 -0.87 -2.45 -3.89
N ALA A 91 -1.36 -2.98 -5.00
CA ALA A 91 -1.98 -2.23 -6.09
C ALA A 91 -3.33 -2.86 -6.44
N PHE A 92 -4.26 -2.04 -6.93
CA PHE A 92 -5.51 -2.56 -7.47
C PHE A 92 -5.98 -1.69 -8.62
N ASN A 93 -6.72 -2.29 -9.53
CA ASN A 93 -7.34 -1.59 -10.63
C ASN A 93 -8.43 -0.65 -10.09
N PRO A 94 -8.28 0.67 -10.19
CA PRO A 94 -9.21 1.60 -9.57
C PRO A 94 -10.62 1.56 -10.18
N ARG A 95 -10.80 0.97 -11.36
CA ARG A 95 -12.13 0.71 -11.95
C ARG A 95 -13.00 -0.19 -11.07
N TYR A 96 -12.37 -1.07 -10.29
CA TYR A 96 -13.06 -2.04 -9.44
C TYR A 96 -12.94 -1.70 -7.96
N ALA A 97 -12.62 -0.44 -7.62
CA ALA A 97 -12.42 -0.01 -6.23
C ALA A 97 -13.63 -0.33 -5.32
N ASP A 98 -14.85 -0.18 -5.85
CA ASP A 98 -16.10 -0.41 -5.11
C ASP A 98 -16.33 -1.89 -4.76
N HIS A 99 -15.59 -2.81 -5.41
CA HIS A 99 -15.64 -4.25 -5.13
C HIS A 99 -14.54 -4.71 -4.16
N SER A 100 -13.81 -3.78 -3.53
CA SER A 100 -12.79 -4.07 -2.51
C SER A 100 -11.73 -5.13 -2.92
N PRO A 101 -11.13 -5.07 -4.11
CA PRO A 101 -10.22 -6.11 -4.61
C PRO A 101 -8.98 -6.28 -3.72
N GLY A 102 -8.53 -5.21 -3.05
CA GLY A 102 -7.45 -5.29 -2.06
C GLY A 102 -7.81 -6.11 -0.81
N LEU A 103 -9.09 -6.07 -0.36
CA LEU A 103 -9.54 -6.88 0.77
C LEU A 103 -9.65 -8.36 0.40
N VAL A 104 -10.12 -8.65 -0.81
CA VAL A 104 -10.16 -10.01 -1.35
C VAL A 104 -8.74 -10.60 -1.38
N LEU A 105 -7.76 -9.82 -1.86
CA LEU A 105 -6.37 -10.25 -1.88
C LEU A 105 -5.79 -10.48 -0.48
N ILE A 106 -6.09 -9.61 0.50
CA ILE A 106 -5.68 -9.83 1.90
C ILE A 106 -6.26 -11.14 2.44
N GLN A 107 -7.56 -11.37 2.25
CA GLN A 107 -8.21 -12.60 2.69
C GLN A 107 -7.55 -13.84 2.07
N ALA A 108 -7.30 -13.82 0.76
CA ALA A 108 -6.65 -14.92 0.06
C ALA A 108 -5.23 -15.18 0.58
N LEU A 109 -4.46 -14.13 0.85
CA LEU A 109 -3.10 -14.28 1.39
C LEU A 109 -3.09 -14.77 2.85
N ILE A 110 -4.06 -14.39 3.67
CA ILE A 110 -4.20 -14.91 5.03
C ILE A 110 -4.52 -16.41 4.99
N GLN A 111 -5.43 -16.83 4.12
CA GLN A 111 -5.74 -18.26 3.93
C GLN A 111 -4.51 -19.04 3.46
N GLU A 112 -3.73 -18.48 2.54
CA GLU A 112 -2.48 -19.07 2.08
C GLU A 112 -1.43 -19.15 3.19
N ALA A 113 -1.28 -18.09 4.00
CA ALA A 113 -0.37 -18.07 5.14
C ALA A 113 -0.71 -19.19 6.13
N LEU A 114 -1.99 -19.38 6.45
CA LEU A 114 -2.46 -20.48 7.31
C LEU A 114 -2.17 -21.85 6.67
N ARG A 115 -2.50 -22.03 5.39
CA ARG A 115 -2.30 -23.29 4.65
C ARG A 115 -0.83 -23.69 4.56
N THR A 116 0.06 -22.70 4.46
CA THR A 116 1.52 -22.90 4.34
C THR A 116 2.25 -22.83 5.68
N GLY A 117 1.52 -22.79 6.80
CA GLY A 117 2.09 -22.84 8.15
C GLY A 117 2.94 -21.61 8.49
N ARG A 118 2.49 -20.41 8.10
CA ARG A 118 3.12 -19.15 8.50
C ARG A 118 2.55 -18.68 9.83
N ASP A 119 3.44 -18.22 10.71
CA ASP A 119 3.11 -17.77 12.06
C ASP A 119 2.48 -16.38 12.07
N GLU A 120 2.82 -15.54 11.08
CA GLU A 120 2.43 -14.14 11.07
C GLU A 120 2.10 -13.62 9.67
N PHE A 121 0.98 -12.90 9.57
CA PHE A 121 0.67 -12.03 8.43
C PHE A 121 0.87 -10.56 8.85
N ASP A 122 1.99 -9.97 8.45
CA ASP A 122 2.40 -8.63 8.86
C ASP A 122 1.83 -7.57 7.91
N LEU A 123 0.82 -6.83 8.39
CA LEU A 123 0.14 -5.77 7.64
C LEU A 123 0.99 -4.49 7.49
N THR A 124 2.19 -4.45 8.06
CA THR A 124 3.14 -3.34 8.05
C THR A 124 2.61 -2.06 8.70
N VAL A 125 3.43 -1.01 8.64
CA VAL A 125 3.15 0.30 9.23
C VAL A 125 1.90 0.96 8.64
N GLY A 126 1.19 1.71 9.47
CA GLY A 126 -0.02 2.42 9.10
C GLY A 126 -1.20 2.04 9.99
N ALA A 127 -2.10 2.99 10.18
CA ALA A 127 -3.29 2.85 11.03
C ALA A 127 -4.57 2.85 10.18
N GLU A 128 -4.51 2.27 8.97
CA GLU A 128 -5.68 2.16 8.10
C GLU A 128 -6.76 1.31 8.78
N PRO A 129 -8.03 1.78 8.83
CA PRO A 129 -9.09 1.08 9.57
C PRO A 129 -9.30 -0.39 9.18
N PHE A 130 -9.02 -0.75 7.92
CA PHE A 130 -9.16 -2.14 7.47
C PHE A 130 -8.17 -3.08 8.17
N LYS A 131 -6.99 -2.62 8.58
CA LYS A 131 -5.97 -3.47 9.21
C LYS A 131 -6.47 -4.03 10.55
N LEU A 132 -7.20 -3.22 11.31
CA LEU A 132 -7.79 -3.63 12.59
C LEU A 132 -8.78 -4.80 12.45
N ARG A 133 -9.38 -4.99 11.26
CA ARG A 133 -10.29 -6.12 11.00
C ARG A 133 -9.55 -7.44 10.79
N PHE A 134 -8.27 -7.40 10.46
CA PHE A 134 -7.43 -8.57 10.16
C PHE A 134 -6.28 -8.76 11.17
N SER A 135 -6.09 -7.81 12.09
CA SER A 135 -5.04 -7.86 13.12
C SER A 135 -5.59 -8.37 14.44
N ASN A 136 -4.91 -9.35 15.02
CA ASN A 136 -5.06 -9.78 16.42
C ASN A 136 -4.01 -9.13 17.35
N LEU A 137 -2.98 -8.49 16.78
CA LEU A 137 -1.89 -7.83 17.49
C LEU A 137 -1.52 -6.52 16.79
N VAL A 138 -1.17 -5.50 17.58
CA VAL A 138 -0.64 -4.23 17.08
C VAL A 138 0.69 -3.95 17.77
N ARG A 139 1.72 -3.63 16.98
CA ARG A 139 3.04 -3.23 17.47
C ARG A 139 3.26 -1.74 17.22
N SER A 140 3.83 -1.04 18.19
CA SER A 140 4.16 0.38 18.07
C SER A 140 5.67 0.56 18.03
N ASN A 141 6.15 1.27 17.01
CA ASN A 141 7.57 1.65 16.92
C ASN A 141 7.74 3.06 17.50
N ALA A 142 8.66 3.21 18.45
CA ALA A 142 9.04 4.51 19.00
C ALA A 142 10.38 4.96 18.39
N TYR A 143 10.47 6.25 18.05
CA TYR A 143 11.72 6.87 17.65
C TYR A 143 12.32 7.61 18.85
N VAL A 144 13.54 7.24 19.23
CA VAL A 144 14.31 7.93 20.26
C VAL A 144 15.36 8.79 19.57
N SER A 145 15.30 10.10 19.81
CA SER A 145 16.29 11.05 19.31
C SER A 145 17.20 11.49 20.45
N VAL A 146 18.49 11.21 20.34
CA VAL A 146 19.51 11.62 21.32
C VAL A 146 20.23 12.86 20.81
N PHE A 147 20.35 13.88 21.66
CA PHE A 147 21.01 15.14 21.32
C PHE A 147 22.21 15.36 22.24
N HIS A 148 23.36 15.72 21.66
CA HIS A 148 24.62 15.90 22.38
C HIS A 148 24.68 17.21 23.22
N GLY A 149 23.58 17.95 23.33
CA GLY A 149 23.55 19.21 24.08
C GLY A 149 22.19 19.89 24.08
N ARG A 150 21.95 20.70 25.12
CA ARG A 150 20.65 21.36 25.37
C ARG A 150 20.20 22.26 24.22
N GLY A 151 21.11 23.01 23.59
CA GLY A 151 20.75 23.90 22.47
C GLY A 151 20.16 23.16 21.26
N ARG A 152 20.80 22.06 20.82
CA ARG A 152 20.30 21.25 19.69
C ARG A 152 18.96 20.60 20.02
N TYR A 153 18.79 20.16 21.27
CA TYR A 153 17.52 19.66 21.78
C TYR A 153 16.42 20.73 21.72
N THR A 154 16.66 21.92 22.25
CA THR A 154 15.67 23.01 22.28
C THR A 154 15.23 23.40 20.87
N VAL A 155 16.16 23.54 19.92
CA VAL A 155 15.85 23.82 18.51
C VAL A 155 15.04 22.70 17.88
N ALA A 156 15.44 21.44 18.07
CA ALA A 156 14.73 20.29 17.52
C ALA A 156 13.31 20.18 18.09
N MET A 157 13.11 20.42 19.38
CA MET A 157 11.79 20.41 20.02
C MET A 157 10.92 21.57 19.56
N ALA A 158 11.47 22.79 19.44
CA ALA A 158 10.75 23.92 18.89
C ALA A 158 10.24 23.62 17.47
N LEU A 159 11.10 23.08 16.59
CA LEU A 159 10.72 22.66 15.25
C LEU A 159 9.69 21.52 15.25
N HIS A 160 9.80 20.57 16.18
CA HIS A 160 8.84 19.48 16.33
C HIS A 160 7.44 20.01 16.66
N TYR A 161 7.31 20.87 17.67
CA TYR A 161 6.03 21.46 18.07
C TYR A 161 5.46 22.40 17.00
N LEU A 162 6.29 23.23 16.36
CA LEU A 162 5.85 24.06 15.23
C LEU A 162 5.29 23.21 14.08
N ARG A 163 5.95 22.10 13.72
CA ARG A 163 5.45 21.16 12.70
C ARG A 163 4.19 20.42 13.14
N ALA A 164 4.02 20.14 14.43
CA ALA A 164 2.81 19.52 14.97
C ALA A 164 1.62 20.50 14.88
N LEU A 165 1.84 21.76 15.28
CA LEU A 165 0.84 22.83 15.20
C LEU A 165 0.46 23.14 13.74
N ALA A 166 1.44 23.22 12.84
CA ALA A 166 1.17 23.40 11.41
C ALA A 166 0.30 22.24 10.86
N ARG A 167 0.57 20.99 11.27
CA ARG A 167 -0.25 19.83 10.88
C ARG A 167 -1.67 19.88 11.45
N SER A 168 -1.87 20.37 12.68
CA SER A 168 -3.22 20.51 13.27
C SER A 168 -4.04 21.62 12.62
N ILE A 169 -3.39 22.65 12.06
CA ILE A 169 -4.06 23.73 11.32
C ILE A 169 -4.35 23.32 9.86
N VAL A 170 -3.42 22.62 9.20
CA VAL A 170 -3.55 22.25 7.77
C VAL A 170 -4.55 21.09 7.55
N ARG A 171 -4.66 20.14 8.49
CA ARG A 171 -5.63 19.01 8.41
C ARG A 171 -7.09 19.44 8.24
N PRO A 172 -7.65 20.35 9.07
CA PRO A 172 -9.04 20.79 8.93
C PRO A 172 -9.28 21.64 7.69
N VAL A 173 -8.28 22.40 7.24
CA VAL A 173 -8.37 23.20 6.00
C VAL A 173 -8.45 22.27 4.78
N ARG A 174 -7.59 21.25 4.65
CA ARG A 174 -7.72 20.27 3.55
C ARG A 174 -9.04 19.50 3.55
N GLY A 175 -9.64 19.24 4.72
CA GLY A 175 -10.97 18.62 4.85
C GLY A 175 -12.10 19.52 4.32
N LYS A 176 -12.10 20.80 4.70
CA LYS A 176 -13.09 21.79 4.22
C LYS A 176 -12.99 22.05 2.72
N TRP A 177 -11.78 22.10 2.16
CA TRP A 177 -11.58 22.30 0.72
C TRP A 177 -12.00 21.09 -0.14
N ARG A 178 -11.94 19.86 0.40
CA ARG A 178 -12.50 18.66 -0.25
C ARG A 178 -14.03 18.66 -0.29
N ALA A 179 -14.69 19.12 0.78
CA ALA A 179 -16.15 19.25 0.84
C ALA A 179 -16.68 20.33 -0.14
N LEU A 180 -16.00 21.48 -0.23
CA LEU A 180 -16.37 22.57 -1.14
C LEU A 180 -16.21 22.20 -2.63
N ARG A 181 -15.19 21.41 -2.99
CA ARG A 181 -15.00 20.91 -4.36
C ARG A 181 -15.98 19.79 -4.76
N ALA A 182 -16.50 19.03 -3.80
CA ALA A 182 -17.53 18.03 -4.05
C ALA A 182 -18.90 18.68 -4.31
N GLY A 183 -19.24 19.72 -3.55
CA GLY A 183 -20.49 20.50 -3.75
C GLY A 183 -20.55 21.23 -5.11
N SER A 184 -19.43 21.75 -5.61
CA SER A 184 -19.41 22.47 -6.90
C SER A 184 -19.52 21.56 -8.13
N ARG A 185 -19.30 20.25 -7.99
CA ARG A 185 -19.46 19.27 -9.09
C ARG A 185 -20.91 18.78 -9.24
N SER A 186 -21.64 18.64 -8.14
CA SER A 186 -23.07 18.26 -8.16
C SER A 186 -23.94 19.31 -8.84
N MET A 187 -23.62 20.59 -8.67
CA MET A 187 -24.40 21.70 -9.24
C MET A 187 -24.22 21.90 -10.76
N LYS A 188 -23.20 21.26 -11.37
CA LYS A 188 -23.00 21.26 -12.83
C LYS A 188 -23.70 20.12 -13.55
N GLN A 189 -24.09 19.05 -12.84
CA GLN A 189 -24.80 17.90 -13.43
C GLN A 189 -26.33 18.03 -13.41
N LEU A 190 -26.88 19.02 -12.70
CA LEU A 190 -28.32 19.32 -12.65
C LEU A 190 -28.77 20.36 -13.69
N LYS A 191 -27.89 20.75 -14.63
CA LYS A 191 -28.17 21.74 -15.68
C LYS A 191 -27.90 21.23 -17.11
N GLN A 192 -27.78 19.91 -17.29
CA GLN A 192 -27.74 19.24 -18.59
C GLN A 192 -28.77 18.12 -18.59
#